data_AF-A0A2D0HQF4-F1
#
_entry.id   AF-A0A2D0HQF4-F1
#
_cell.length_a   1.000
_cell.length_b   1.000
_cell.length_c   1.000
_cell.angle_alpha   90.00
_cell.angle_beta   90.00
_cell.angle_gamma   90.00
#
_symmetry.space_group_name_H-M   'P 1'
#
loop_
_entity.id
_entity.type
_entity.pdbx_description
1 polymer ?
#
loop_
_entity_poly.entity_id
_entity_poly.type
_entity_poly.pdbx_seq_one_letter_code
_entity_poly.pdbx_strand_id
1 'polypeptide(L)'
;MNYQKLDAALTTALNDVQNLEEPSLGVFIHTESVLDSAATAVLESFGVSGVSSGKDIFTATLSPNAISQLSEQAWVKYLKRSQQLRLLNKRINIGKLGI
;
A
#
# COMPACT_ATOMS: atom_id res chain seq x y z
N MET A 1 -3.80 16.45 -4.68
CA MET A 1 -3.33 15.12 -5.15
C MET A 1 -2.01 15.23 -5.91
N ASN A 2 -0.94 14.62 -5.41
CA ASN A 2 0.39 14.69 -6.02
C ASN A 2 0.75 13.38 -6.76
N TYR A 3 0.51 13.37 -8.07
CA TYR A 3 0.79 12.23 -8.95
C TYR A 3 2.28 11.92 -9.13
N GLN A 4 3.20 12.86 -8.84
CA GLN A 4 4.63 12.58 -8.91
C GLN A 4 5.10 11.62 -7.82
N LYS A 5 4.36 11.54 -6.71
CA LYS A 5 4.64 10.60 -5.62
C LYS A 5 3.96 9.25 -5.81
N LEU A 6 3.07 9.11 -6.78
CA LEU A 6 2.33 7.88 -7.06
C LEU A 6 3.08 7.08 -8.13
N ASP A 7 3.24 5.78 -7.90
CA ASP A 7 3.72 4.88 -8.94
C ASP A 7 2.67 4.69 -10.04
N ALA A 8 3.12 4.47 -11.29
CA ALA A 8 2.23 4.27 -12.43
C ALA A 8 1.21 3.14 -12.18
N ALA A 9 1.62 2.06 -11.51
CA ALA A 9 0.72 0.95 -11.19
C ALA A 9 -0.40 1.36 -10.22
N LEU A 10 -0.13 2.33 -9.33
CA LEU A 10 -1.11 2.89 -8.42
C LEU A 10 -2.02 3.89 -9.14
N THR A 11 -1.46 4.74 -10.01
CA THR A 11 -2.24 5.66 -10.83
C THR A 11 -3.23 4.92 -11.73
N THR A 12 -2.83 3.83 -12.36
CA THR A 12 -3.76 2.99 -13.14
C THR A 12 -4.84 2.38 -12.27
N ALA A 13 -4.49 1.88 -11.08
CA ALA A 13 -5.46 1.31 -10.14
C ALA A 13 -6.48 2.37 -9.68
N LEU A 14 -6.03 3.59 -9.41
CA LEU A 14 -6.88 4.71 -9.02
C LEU A 14 -7.89 5.10 -10.09
N ASN A 15 -7.52 5.00 -11.37
CA ASN A 15 -8.43 5.29 -12.49
C ASN A 15 -9.48 4.19 -12.70
N ASP A 16 -9.20 2.95 -12.28
CA ASP A 16 -10.09 1.80 -12.44
C ASP A 16 -11.14 1.70 -11.31
N VAL A 17 -10.87 2.32 -10.16
CA VAL A 17 -11.77 2.29 -9.00
C VAL A 17 -12.97 3.22 -9.20
N GLN A 18 -14.16 2.63 -9.21
CA GLN A 18 -15.43 3.38 -9.28
C GLN A 18 -15.83 4.01 -7.93
N ASN A 19 -15.38 3.45 -6.81
CA ASN A 19 -15.78 3.88 -5.47
C ASN A 19 -14.61 4.52 -4.72
N LEU A 20 -14.58 5.86 -4.68
CA LEU A 20 -13.45 6.64 -4.17
C LEU A 20 -13.28 6.57 -2.64
N GLU A 21 -14.31 6.09 -1.93
CA GLU A 21 -14.35 6.01 -0.48
C GLU A 21 -13.99 4.61 0.04
N GLU A 22 -14.14 3.57 -0.80
CA GLU A 22 -13.90 2.20 -0.37
C GLU A 22 -12.39 1.87 -0.32
N PRO A 23 -11.87 1.40 0.82
CA PRO A 23 -10.49 0.98 0.95
C PRO A 23 -10.27 -0.36 0.23
N SER A 24 -9.87 -0.28 -1.04
CA SER A 24 -9.67 -1.44 -1.92
C SER A 24 -8.24 -1.52 -2.48
N LEU A 25 -7.44 -0.46 -2.31
CA LEU A 25 -6.10 -0.37 -2.90
C LEU A 25 -5.03 -0.67 -1.85
N GLY A 26 -4.43 -1.85 -1.92
CA GLY A 26 -3.21 -2.15 -1.20
C GLY A 26 -2.08 -1.25 -1.68
N VAL A 27 -1.45 -0.50 -0.77
CA VAL A 27 -0.34 0.41 -1.06
C VAL A 27 0.81 0.24 -0.07
N PHE A 28 2.02 0.42 -0.59
CA PHE A 28 3.25 0.64 0.15
C PHE A 28 3.46 2.15 0.30
N ILE A 29 3.51 2.62 1.54
CA ILE A 29 3.71 4.03 1.89
C ILE A 29 5.17 4.15 2.31
N HIS A 30 5.96 4.87 1.51
CA HIS A 30 7.31 5.24 1.89
C HIS A 30 7.31 6.63 2.51
N THR A 31 7.77 6.68 3.74
CA THR A 31 7.88 7.89 4.53
C THR A 31 9.34 8.27 4.73
N GLU A 32 9.57 9.42 5.34
CA GLU A 32 10.89 9.72 5.89
C GLU A 32 11.19 8.85 7.11
N SER A 33 12.48 8.62 7.39
CA SER A 33 12.98 7.72 8.44
C SER A 33 12.59 8.12 9.85
N VAL A 34 12.20 9.38 10.01
CA VAL A 34 11.75 9.93 11.29
C VAL A 34 10.32 10.40 11.10
N LEU A 35 9.37 9.51 11.41
CA LEU A 35 7.97 9.91 11.56
C LEU A 35 7.77 10.59 12.90
N ASP A 36 7.09 11.74 12.86
CA ASP A 36 6.57 12.37 14.06
C ASP A 36 5.34 11.60 14.58
N SER A 37 5.01 11.76 15.88
CA SER A 37 3.80 11.19 16.47
C SER A 37 2.53 11.59 15.72
N ALA A 38 2.48 12.81 15.17
CA ALA A 38 1.35 13.26 14.36
C ALA A 38 1.19 12.43 13.07
N ALA A 39 2.30 12.15 12.37
CA ALA A 39 2.27 11.34 11.15
C ALA A 39 1.93 9.88 11.46
N THR A 40 2.37 9.36 12.62
CA THR A 40 2.00 8.02 13.10
C THR A 40 0.50 7.90 13.33
N ALA A 41 -0.10 8.88 14.01
CA ALA A 41 -1.54 8.91 14.24
C ALA A 41 -2.34 9.00 12.92
N VAL A 42 -1.83 9.74 11.93
CA VAL A 42 -2.43 9.80 10.59
C VAL A 42 -2.40 8.43 9.91
N LEU A 43 -1.27 7.72 9.94
CA LEU A 43 -1.16 6.38 9.38
C LEU A 43 -2.12 5.40 10.08
N GLU A 44 -2.17 5.43 11.41
CA GLU A 44 -3.09 4.58 12.18
C GLU A 44 -4.56 4.88 11.85
N SER A 45 -4.92 6.16 11.68
CA SER A 45 -6.28 6.56 11.28
C SER A 45 -6.65 6.07 9.88
N PHE A 46 -5.67 5.84 9.01
CA PHE A 46 -5.86 5.25 7.68
C PHE A 46 -5.88 3.71 7.71
N GLY A 47 -5.78 3.08 8.88
CA GLY A 47 -5.78 1.62 9.02
C GLY A 47 -4.43 0.96 8.73
N VAL A 48 -3.34 1.75 8.71
CA VAL A 48 -1.98 1.22 8.57
C VAL A 48 -1.61 0.49 9.85
N SER A 49 -1.45 -0.82 9.75
CA SER A 49 -1.07 -1.66 10.90
C SER A 49 0.44 -1.88 10.93
N GLY A 50 1.04 -1.84 12.12
CA GLY A 50 2.47 -2.09 12.30
C GLY A 50 3.36 -0.87 12.07
N VAL A 51 2.84 0.33 12.35
CA VAL A 51 3.65 1.55 12.41
C VAL A 51 4.64 1.40 13.56
N SER A 52 5.92 1.23 13.24
CA SER A 52 6.97 0.94 14.21
C SER A 52 8.15 1.86 13.95
N SER A 53 8.68 2.43 15.03
CA SER A 53 9.83 3.33 15.01
C SER A 53 11.03 2.63 14.38
N GLY A 54 11.52 3.16 13.25
CA GLY A 54 12.65 2.59 12.50
C GLY A 54 12.28 1.85 11.21
N LYS A 55 11.00 1.82 10.82
CA LYS A 55 10.60 1.43 9.45
C LYS A 55 10.24 2.66 8.62
N ASP A 56 10.78 2.73 7.42
CA ASP A 56 10.44 3.75 6.41
C ASP A 56 9.31 3.34 5.48
N ILE A 57 8.88 2.07 5.57
CA ILE A 57 7.95 1.45 4.63
C ILE A 57 6.82 0.81 5.40
N PHE A 58 5.60 1.25 5.09
CA PHE A 58 4.37 0.72 5.67
C PHE A 58 3.46 0.16 4.60
N THR A 59 2.62 -0.79 4.98
CA THR A 59 1.61 -1.40 4.10
C THR A 59 0.23 -1.17 4.65
N ALA A 60 -0.68 -0.68 3.82
CA ALA A 60 -2.07 -0.53 4.17
C ALA A 60 -2.99 -0.67 2.95
N THR A 61 -4.25 -0.97 3.22
CA THR A 61 -5.31 -0.93 2.21
C THR A 61 -6.03 0.39 2.36
N LEU A 62 -5.86 1.28 1.38
CA LEU A 62 -6.38 2.65 1.41
C LEU A 62 -7.43 2.88 0.34
N SER A 63 -8.28 3.87 0.56
CA SER A 63 -9.19 4.38 -0.46
C SER A 63 -8.47 5.39 -1.37
N PRO A 64 -8.96 5.61 -2.60
CA PRO A 64 -8.45 6.65 -3.48
C PRO A 64 -8.38 8.03 -2.82
N ASN A 65 -9.39 8.38 -2.00
CA ASN A 65 -9.41 9.65 -1.28
C ASN A 65 -8.29 9.73 -0.22
N ALA A 66 -8.06 8.65 0.54
CA ALA A 66 -6.96 8.57 1.49
C ALA A 66 -5.58 8.68 0.82
N ILE A 67 -5.40 8.05 -0.35
CA ILE A 67 -4.17 8.16 -1.13
C ILE A 67 -3.93 9.62 -1.58
N SER A 68 -4.99 10.31 -1.99
CA SER A 68 -4.93 11.75 -2.29
C SER A 68 -4.40 12.55 -1.10
N GLN A 69 -5.00 12.36 0.08
CA GLN A 69 -4.62 13.08 1.30
C GLN A 69 -3.18 12.76 1.75
N LEU A 70 -2.76 11.50 1.66
CA LEU A 70 -1.38 11.10 1.99
C LEU A 70 -0.37 11.66 1.00
N SER A 71 -0.69 11.73 -0.30
CA SER A 71 0.23 12.28 -1.30
C SER A 71 0.58 13.75 -1.05
N GLU A 72 -0.30 14.47 -0.35
CA GLU A 72 -0.13 15.89 -0.01
C GLU A 72 0.75 16.10 1.23
N GLN A 73 0.96 15.05 2.02
CA GLN A 73 1.83 15.11 3.20
C GLN A 73 3.29 15.27 2.79
N ALA A 74 4.00 16.18 3.47
CA ALA A 74 5.41 16.46 3.20
C ALA A 74 6.32 15.26 3.53
N TRP A 75 6.00 14.54 4.62
CA TRP A 75 6.74 13.38 5.11
C TRP A 75 6.54 12.11 4.28
N VAL A 76 5.60 12.11 3.34
CA VAL A 76 5.41 11.01 2.37
C VAL A 76 6.33 11.24 1.18
N LYS A 77 7.29 10.32 1.00
CA LYS A 77 8.21 10.34 -0.15
C LYS A 77 7.52 9.81 -1.40
N TYR A 78 6.99 8.61 -1.34
CA TYR A 78 6.28 7.99 -2.46
C TYR A 78 5.31 6.89 -2.00
N LEU A 79 4.30 6.65 -2.81
CA LEU A 79 3.28 5.62 -2.63
C LEU A 79 3.34 4.66 -3.81
N LYS A 80 3.50 3.37 -3.52
CA LYS A 80 3.53 2.29 -4.51
C LYS A 80 2.35 1.36 -4.32
N ARG A 81 1.88 0.73 -5.39
CA ARG A 81 0.84 -0.31 -5.28
C ARG A 81 1.43 -1.56 -4.62
N SER A 82 0.81 -2.02 -3.54
CA SER A 82 1.11 -3.31 -2.93
C SER A 82 0.47 -4.41 -3.75
N GLN A 83 1.30 -5.26 -4.35
CA GLN A 83 0.83 -6.43 -5.08
C GLN A 83 0.80 -7.62 -4.14
N GLN A 84 -0.35 -8.31 -4.10
CA GLN A 84 -0.47 -9.54 -3.34
C GLN A 84 0.35 -10.63 -4.03
N LEU A 85 1.52 -10.92 -3.45
CA LEU A 85 2.37 -12.00 -3.93
C LEU A 85 1.72 -13.34 -3.56
N ARG A 86 1.38 -14.14 -4.57
CA ARG A 86 0.94 -15.52 -4.36
C ARG A 86 2.16 -16.42 -4.31
N LEU A 87 2.37 -17.10 -3.19
CA LEU A 87 3.45 -18.08 -3.05
C LEU A 87 3.21 -19.24 -4.04
N LEU A 88 4.07 -19.37 -5.06
CA LEU A 88 3.98 -20.42 -6.08
C LEU A 88 4.64 -21.75 -5.67
N ASN A 89 4.83 -22.00 -4.38
CA ASN A 89 5.30 -23.29 -3.88
C ASN A 89 4.13 -24.29 -3.76
N LYS A 90 3.49 -24.62 -4.88
CA LYS A 90 2.72 -25.86 -4.96
C LYS A 90 3.71 -26.93 -5.40
N ARG A 91 4.20 -27.73 -4.44
CA ARG A 91 4.96 -28.95 -4.75
C ARG A 91 4.20 -29.70 -5.85
N ILE A 92 4.81 -29.83 -7.02
CA ILE A 92 4.33 -30.73 -8.06
C ILE A 92 4.44 -32.13 -7.45
N ASN A 93 3.34 -32.63 -6.89
CA ASN A 93 3.24 -34.01 -6.44
C ASN A 93 3.01 -34.83 -7.72
N ILE A 94 4.11 -35.16 -8.41
CA ILE A 94 4.15 -36.26 -9.38
C ILE A 94 3.99 -37.54 -8.55
N GLY A 95 2.75 -37.81 -8.19
CA GLY A 95 2.37 -38.98 -7.41
C GLY A 95 1.10 -39.51 -8.02
N LYS A 96 1.23 -40.66 -8.68
CA LYS A 96 0.14 -41.53 -9.15
C LYS A 96 -0.42 -41.23 -10.55
N LEU A 97 0.41 -41.46 -11.56
CA LEU A 97 -0.09 -42.09 -12.80
C LEU A 97 0.04 -43.60 -12.58
N GLY A 98 -1.07 -44.25 -12.31
CA GLY A 98 -1.14 -45.69 -12.09
C GLY A 98 -2.57 -46.12 -11.90
N ILE A 99 -3.25 -46.42 -13.01
CA ILE A 99 -3.70 -47.76 -13.47
C ILE A 99 -4.22 -47.55 -14.90
#